data_AF-A0A0C9ZSQ6-F1
#
_entry.id   AF-A0A0C9ZSQ6-F1
#
_cell.length_a   1.000
_cell.length_b   1.000
_cell.length_c   1.000
_cell.angle_alpha   90.00
_cell.angle_beta   90.00
_cell.angle_gamma   90.00
#
_symmetry.space_group_name_H-M   'P 1'
#
loop_
_entity.id
_entity.type
_entity.pdbx_description
1 polymer ?
#
loop_
_entity_poly.entity_id
_entity_poly.type
_entity_poly.pdbx_seq_one_letter_code
_entity_poly.pdbx_strand_id
1 'polypeptide(L)'
;YLIGPEINSNPYRISVERIHLTSNLGLYYPAIKDEVHTAFEDLLDLKDNVDTVREIVCRASNRVFIGLPLCRDHDWIDLNSRLAVDVATDANILNMLPKFLVP
;
A
#
# COMPACT_ATOMS: atom_id res chain seq x y z
N TYR A 1 15.60 -4.90 7.11
CA TYR A 1 16.28 -5.80 6.14
C TYR A 1 15.52 -5.84 4.83
N LEU A 2 14.19 -6.05 4.86
CA LEU A 2 13.34 -6.00 3.66
C LEU A 2 13.11 -4.58 3.13
N ILE A 3 13.14 -3.62 4.04
CA ILE A 3 13.18 -2.21 3.74
C ILE A 3 14.46 -1.70 4.40
N GLY A 4 15.17 -0.77 3.73
CA GLY A 4 16.51 -0.32 4.11
C GLY A 4 16.64 0.01 5.62
N PRO A 5 17.82 -0.18 6.23
CA PRO A 5 18.01 -0.05 7.68
C PRO A 5 17.56 1.31 8.23
N GLU A 6 17.64 2.37 7.43
CA GLU A 6 17.17 3.72 7.81
C GLU A 6 15.64 3.82 7.93
N ILE A 7 14.90 3.02 7.16
CA ILE A 7 13.44 2.99 7.18
C ILE A 7 12.94 2.18 8.38
N ASN A 8 13.68 1.13 8.77
CA ASN A 8 13.33 0.28 9.91
C ASN A 8 13.74 0.88 11.27
N SER A 9 14.76 1.76 11.30
CA SER A 9 15.36 2.27 12.54
C SER A 9 14.80 3.62 13.00
N ASN A 10 13.92 4.26 12.20
CA ASN A 10 13.36 5.56 12.52
C ASN A 10 11.89 5.46 13.00
N PRO A 11 11.64 5.34 14.32
CA PRO A 11 10.28 5.23 14.88
C PRO A 11 9.41 6.49 14.69
N TYR A 12 9.99 7.62 14.26
CA TYR A 12 9.25 8.88 14.08
C TYR A 12 8.54 8.97 12.73
N ARG A 13 8.85 8.13 11.74
CA ARG A 13 8.25 8.22 10.38
C ARG A 13 6.76 7.85 10.36
N ILE A 14 6.39 6.74 10.99
CA ILE A 14 4.98 6.31 11.11
C ILE A 14 4.17 7.37 11.85
N SER A 15 4.75 8.02 12.86
CA SER A 15 4.10 9.06 13.66
C SER A 15 3.86 10.33 12.83
N VAL A 16 4.84 10.76 12.03
CA VAL A 16 4.73 11.94 11.15
C VAL A 16 3.76 11.67 9.99
N GLU A 17 3.86 10.50 9.33
CA GLU A 17 2.91 10.07 8.29
C GLU A 17 1.47 10.04 8.85
N ARG A 18 1.27 9.47 10.05
CA ARG A 18 -0.04 9.50 10.73
C ARG A 18 -0.49 10.93 11.05
N ILE A 19 0.37 11.81 11.55
CA ILE A 19 -0.01 13.20 11.88
C ILE A 19 -0.47 13.96 10.62
N HIS A 20 0.26 13.82 9.51
CA HIS A 20 -0.10 14.48 8.24
C HIS A 20 -1.35 13.88 7.58
N LEU A 21 -1.50 12.55 7.59
CA LEU A 21 -2.68 11.86 7.07
C LEU A 21 -3.93 12.19 7.90
N THR A 22 -3.83 12.13 9.24
CA THR A 22 -5.00 12.34 10.13
C THR A 22 -5.44 13.80 10.14
N SER A 23 -4.52 14.77 10.03
CA SER A 23 -4.86 16.20 9.96
C SER A 23 -5.47 16.64 8.63
N ASN A 24 -5.20 15.92 7.53
CA ASN A 24 -5.68 16.26 6.18
C ASN A 24 -6.68 15.23 5.63
N LEU A 25 -7.13 14.29 6.45
CA LEU A 25 -8.01 13.19 6.03
C LEU A 25 -9.32 13.71 5.41
N GLY A 26 -9.85 14.82 5.95
CA GLY A 26 -11.04 15.48 5.40
C GLY A 26 -10.85 16.05 3.99
N LEU A 27 -9.61 16.39 3.61
CA LEU A 27 -9.28 16.91 2.29
C LEU A 27 -9.11 15.78 1.26
N TYR A 28 -8.59 14.63 1.70
CA TYR A 28 -8.42 13.45 0.85
C TYR A 28 -9.67 12.58 0.75
N TYR A 29 -10.57 12.63 1.73
CA TYR A 29 -11.77 11.80 1.78
C TYR A 29 -12.60 11.81 0.48
N PRO A 30 -12.88 12.98 -0.16
CA PRO A 30 -13.64 13.00 -1.41
C PRO A 30 -12.88 12.29 -2.54
N ALA A 31 -11.56 12.48 -2.63
CA ALA A 31 -10.73 11.86 -3.67
C ALA A 31 -10.55 10.36 -3.47
N ILE A 32 -10.44 9.90 -2.22
CA ILE A 32 -10.40 8.46 -1.89
C ILE A 32 -11.74 7.82 -2.22
N LYS A 33 -12.85 8.44 -1.82
CA LYS A 33 -14.19 7.91 -2.07
C LYS A 33 -14.47 7.79 -3.57
N ASP A 34 -14.11 8.83 -4.34
CA ASP A 34 -14.20 8.83 -5.80
C ASP A 34 -13.37 7.68 -6.40
N GLU A 35 -12.10 7.55 -6.01
CA GLU A 35 -11.23 6.51 -6.56
C GLU A 35 -11.68 5.10 -6.18
N VAL A 36 -12.14 4.88 -4.95
CA VAL A 36 -12.68 3.59 -4.53
C VAL A 36 -13.94 3.25 -5.33
N HIS A 37 -14.84 4.20 -5.56
CA HIS A 37 -16.04 3.98 -6.37
C HIS A 37 -15.67 3.60 -7.80
N THR A 38 -14.78 4.37 -8.45
CA THR A 38 -14.31 4.07 -9.80
C THR A 38 -13.61 2.72 -9.87
N ALA A 39 -12.75 2.40 -8.89
CA ALA A 39 -12.03 1.12 -8.87
C ALA A 39 -12.98 -0.07 -8.70
N PHE A 40 -14.03 0.06 -7.90
CA PHE A 40 -15.07 -0.95 -7.81
C PHE A 40 -15.83 -1.12 -9.12
N GLU A 41 -16.21 -0.04 -9.80
CA GLU A 41 -16.86 -0.10 -11.12
C GLU A 41 -15.97 -0.76 -12.19
N ASP A 42 -14.67 -0.43 -12.20
CA ASP A 42 -13.70 -0.97 -13.15
C ASP A 42 -13.42 -2.48 -12.92
N LEU A 43 -13.41 -2.92 -11.66
CA LEU A 43 -12.95 -4.26 -11.26
C LEU A 43 -14.08 -5.21 -10.85
N LEU A 44 -15.35 -4.78 -10.90
CA LEU A 44 -16.52 -5.57 -10.50
C LEU A 44 -16.71 -6.87 -11.31
N ASP A 45 -16.15 -6.95 -12.52
CA ASP A 45 -16.19 -8.16 -13.37
C ASP A 45 -15.13 -9.21 -13.00
N LEU A 46 -14.17 -8.88 -12.13
CA LEU A 46 -13.07 -9.78 -11.75
C LEU A 46 -13.51 -10.74 -10.63
N LYS A 47 -13.64 -12.00 -11.01
CA LYS A 47 -14.13 -13.13 -10.21
C LYS A 47 -13.24 -13.53 -9.01
N ASP A 48 -12.09 -12.87 -8.83
CA ASP A 48 -11.13 -13.17 -7.76
C ASP A 48 -11.09 -12.05 -6.71
N ASN A 49 -11.70 -12.31 -5.55
CA ASN A 49 -12.02 -11.26 -4.58
C ASN A 49 -10.79 -10.67 -3.87
N VAL A 50 -9.68 -11.42 -3.76
CA VAL A 50 -8.51 -11.00 -2.98
C VAL A 50 -7.61 -10.05 -3.79
N ASP A 51 -7.35 -10.38 -5.04
CA ASP A 51 -6.52 -9.56 -5.92
C ASP A 51 -7.23 -8.26 -6.30
N THR A 52 -8.54 -8.32 -6.55
CA THR A 52 -9.37 -7.13 -6.78
C THR A 52 -9.34 -6.17 -5.59
N VAL A 53 -9.51 -6.69 -4.36
CA VAL A 53 -9.44 -5.84 -3.15
C VAL A 53 -8.05 -5.25 -2.98
N ARG A 54 -7.00 -6.02 -3.25
CA ARG A 54 -5.61 -5.54 -3.20
C ARG A 54 -5.39 -4.37 -4.15
N GLU A 55 -5.87 -4.49 -5.38
CA GLU A 55 -5.75 -3.45 -6.40
C GLU A 55 -6.51 -2.17 -6.01
N ILE A 56 -7.75 -2.31 -5.51
CA ILE A 56 -8.53 -1.17 -5.01
C ILE A 56 -7.78 -0.44 -3.89
N VAL A 57 -7.19 -1.18 -2.94
CA VAL A 57 -6.41 -0.60 -1.85
C VAL A 57 -5.14 0.10 -2.38
N CYS A 58 -4.47 -0.47 -3.38
CA CYS A 58 -3.30 0.13 -4.03
C CYS A 58 -3.66 1.45 -4.72
N ARG A 59 -4.73 1.47 -5.54
CA ARG A 59 -5.24 2.67 -6.22
C ARG A 59 -5.62 3.76 -5.23
N ALA A 60 -6.39 3.42 -4.21
CA ALA A 60 -6.84 4.37 -3.18
C ALA A 60 -5.66 4.97 -2.41
N SER A 61 -4.66 4.16 -2.04
CA SER A 61 -3.46 4.64 -1.35
C SER A 61 -2.65 5.56 -2.25
N ASN A 62 -2.43 5.17 -3.50
CA ASN A 62 -1.69 5.97 -4.48
C ASN A 62 -2.41 7.29 -4.80
N ARG A 63 -3.75 7.32 -4.77
CA ARG A 63 -4.53 8.56 -4.94
C ARG A 63 -4.25 9.58 -3.84
N VAL A 64 -3.93 9.14 -2.62
CA VAL A 64 -3.59 10.01 -1.49
C VAL A 64 -2.13 10.44 -1.54
N PHE A 65 -1.21 9.51 -1.83
CA PHE A 65 0.22 9.78 -1.74
C PHE A 65 0.82 10.44 -2.99
N ILE A 66 0.30 10.09 -4.17
CA ILE A 66 0.88 10.44 -5.48
C ILE A 66 -0.13 11.21 -6.33
N GLY A 67 -1.42 10.86 -6.23
CA GLY A 67 -2.49 11.44 -7.04
C GLY A 67 -2.58 10.87 -8.46
N LEU A 68 -3.36 11.53 -9.30
CA LEU A 68 -3.50 11.18 -10.72
C LEU A 68 -2.31 11.72 -11.55
N PRO A 69 -1.93 11.05 -12.66
CA PRO A 69 -2.56 9.85 -13.23
C PRO A 69 -1.99 8.53 -12.70
N LEU A 70 -0.86 8.57 -11.98
CA LEU A 70 -0.10 7.38 -11.54
C LEU A 70 -0.91 6.41 -10.67
N CYS A 71 -1.92 6.88 -9.93
CA CYS A 71 -2.78 6.00 -9.14
C CYS A 71 -3.62 5.01 -9.98
N ARG A 72 -3.74 5.22 -11.31
CA ARG A 72 -4.47 4.33 -12.25
C ARG A 72 -3.54 3.65 -13.26
N ASP A 73 -2.24 3.89 -13.17
CA ASP A 73 -1.28 3.27 -14.08
C ASP A 73 -1.09 1.80 -13.70
N HIS A 74 -1.37 0.89 -14.64
CA HIS A 74 -1.37 -0.55 -14.38
C HIS A 74 0.02 -1.07 -14.01
N ASP A 75 1.07 -0.55 -14.64
CA ASP A 75 2.46 -0.96 -14.37
C ASP A 75 2.88 -0.49 -12.97
N TRP A 76 2.47 0.73 -12.59
CA TRP A 76 2.68 1.27 -11.25
C TRP A 76 1.93 0.47 -10.17
N ILE A 77 0.67 0.11 -10.44
CA ILE A 77 -0.16 -0.69 -9.54
C ILE A 77 0.44 -2.08 -9.35
N ASP A 78 0.85 -2.74 -10.44
CA ASP A 78 1.45 -4.08 -10.41
C ASP A 78 2.77 -4.07 -9.63
N LEU A 79 3.64 -3.08 -9.89
CA LEU A 79 4.91 -2.92 -9.17
C LEU A 79 4.71 -2.74 -7.66
N ASN A 80 3.84 -1.80 -7.25
CA ASN A 80 3.60 -1.53 -5.84
C ASN A 80 2.88 -2.68 -5.15
N SER A 81 1.95 -3.33 -5.86
CA SER A 81 1.26 -4.51 -5.37
C SER A 81 2.23 -5.66 -5.15
N ARG A 82 3.11 -5.99 -6.10
CA ARG A 82 4.09 -7.07 -5.94
C ARG A 82 5.05 -6.80 -4.79
N LEU A 83 5.63 -5.59 -4.75
CA LEU A 83 6.52 -5.18 -3.66
C LEU A 83 5.88 -5.37 -2.28
N ALA A 84 4.60 -5.01 -2.13
CA ALA A 84 3.88 -5.21 -0.87
C ALA A 84 3.68 -6.69 -0.51
N VAL A 85 3.50 -7.60 -1.49
CA VAL A 85 3.40 -9.05 -1.23
C VAL A 85 4.75 -9.62 -0.86
N ASP A 86 5.79 -9.24 -1.59
CA ASP A 86 7.13 -9.78 -1.40
C ASP A 86 7.64 -9.40 -0.02
N VAL A 87 7.51 -8.12 0.36
CA VAL A 87 7.86 -7.66 1.72
C VAL A 87 7.05 -8.38 2.80
N ALA A 88 5.75 -8.59 2.62
CA ALA A 88 4.93 -9.29 3.60
C ALA A 88 5.32 -10.78 3.72
N THR A 89 5.59 -11.43 2.60
CA THR A 89 5.99 -12.83 2.51
C THR A 89 7.35 -13.04 3.14
N ASP A 90 8.33 -12.23 2.76
CA ASP A 90 9.68 -12.29 3.30
C ASP A 90 9.69 -11.95 4.80
N ALA A 91 8.84 -11.02 5.27
CA ALA A 91 8.73 -10.70 6.68
C ALA A 91 8.19 -11.90 7.48
N ASN A 92 7.20 -12.61 6.92
CA ASN A 92 6.68 -13.83 7.53
C ASN A 92 7.75 -14.94 7.55
N ILE A 93 8.50 -15.12 6.46
CA ILE A 93 9.61 -16.08 6.40
C ILE A 93 10.66 -15.76 7.46
N LEU A 94 11.05 -14.48 7.56
CA LEU A 94 12.04 -14.01 8.53
C LEU A 94 11.57 -14.20 9.98
N ASN A 95 10.30 -13.94 10.26
CA ASN A 95 9.70 -14.13 11.59
C ASN A 95 9.53 -15.60 11.98
N MET A 96 9.50 -16.52 11.02
CA MET A 96 9.48 -17.97 11.29
C MET A 96 10.87 -18.53 11.64
N LEU A 97 11.94 -17.82 11.27
CA LEU A 97 13.30 -18.22 11.63
C LEU A 97 13.63 -17.80 13.08
N PRO A 98 14.30 -18.66 13.87
CA PRO A 98 14.84 -18.25 15.16
C PRO A 98 15.78 -17.06 14.98
N LYS A 99 15.72 -16.07 15.88
CA LYS A 99 16.47 -14.78 15.76
C LYS A 99 17.99 -14.91 15.54
N PHE A 100 18.57 -16.07 15.81
CA PHE A 100 20.00 -16.36 15.62
C PHE A 100 20.34 -17.03 14.28
N LEU A 101 19.34 -17.43 13.49
CA LEU A 101 19.47 -17.98 12.13
C LEU A 101 19.07 -16.98 11.05
N VAL A 102 18.55 -15.82 11.47
CA VAL A 102 18.33 -14.67 10.59
C VAL A 102 19.70 -14.02 10.31
N PRO A 103 20.13 -13.87 9.04
CA PRO A 103 21.38 -13.20 8.69
C PRO A 103 21.37 -11.69 9.01
#